data_AF-A0A351WVB5-F1
#
_entry.id   AF-A0A351WVB5-F1
#
_cell.length_a   1.000
_cell.length_b   1.000
_cell.length_c   1.000
_cell.angle_alpha   90.00
_cell.angle_beta   90.00
_cell.angle_gamma   90.00
#
_symmetry.space_group_name_H-M   'P 1'
#
loop_
_entity.id
_entity.type
_entity.pdbx_description
1 polymer ?
#
loop_
_entity_poly.entity_id
_entity_poly.type
_entity_poly.pdbx_seq_one_letter_code
_entity_poly.pdbx_strand_id
1 'polypeptide(L)'
;MLVVSAYLLAVLPAFAWKDINSGSSVTRYIGKNIGEVQFTLSTPLNEQENSVDRIKVLKNGKEVQWMEVQYDTPPSDQCELLHFEDLNFDGYQDVLVLTGWGPEGNSYDVWIYNKNLIAFEKSPLLSPLRNYTLDKNRKEIRSGSSDNGAAEGSTSFFKVVKGKVELYKEVSRETGKDGKVKTTTKVKSKKGWKTVPESA
;
A
#
# COMPACT_ATOMS: atom_id res chain seq x y z
N MET A 1 18.16 30.78 -23.08
CA MET A 1 17.21 30.83 -21.95
C MET A 1 16.83 29.39 -21.62
N LEU A 2 17.51 28.78 -20.66
CA LEU A 2 17.30 27.39 -20.24
C LEU A 2 16.43 27.41 -19.00
N VAL A 3 15.18 26.97 -19.11
CA VAL A 3 14.32 26.73 -17.94
C VAL A 3 14.64 25.31 -17.46
N VAL A 4 15.51 25.21 -16.47
CA VAL A 4 15.71 23.97 -15.72
C VAL A 4 14.54 23.87 -14.75
N SER A 5 13.54 23.06 -15.09
CA SER A 5 12.45 22.70 -14.17
C SER A 5 13.05 21.77 -13.11
N ALA A 6 13.38 22.34 -11.95
CA ALA A 6 13.74 21.58 -10.78
C ALA A 6 12.47 20.91 -10.24
N TYR A 7 12.27 19.64 -10.58
CA TYR A 7 11.39 18.78 -9.79
C TYR A 7 12.07 18.55 -8.45
N LEU A 8 11.76 19.43 -7.49
CA LEU A 8 11.96 19.14 -6.08
C LEU A 8 11.12 17.89 -5.80
N LEU A 9 11.77 16.76 -5.49
CA LEU A 9 11.13 15.61 -4.86
C LEU A 9 10.71 16.05 -3.46
N ALA A 10 9.63 16.82 -3.38
CA ALA A 10 8.92 17.01 -2.14
C ALA A 10 8.40 15.63 -1.74
N VAL A 11 8.91 15.10 -0.63
CA VAL A 11 8.23 14.05 0.11
C VAL A 11 6.88 14.68 0.49
N LEU A 12 5.84 14.37 -0.28
CA LEU A 12 4.50 14.88 0.00
C LEU A 12 4.10 14.31 1.36
N PRO A 13 3.60 15.15 2.29
CA PRO A 13 3.22 14.66 3.61
C PRO A 13 2.11 13.64 3.43
N ALA A 14 2.23 12.51 4.11
CA ALA A 14 1.08 11.65 4.28
C ALA A 14 0.14 12.31 5.31
N PHE A 15 -1.15 12.00 5.21
CA PHE A 15 -2.18 12.79 5.92
C PHE A 15 -2.68 12.07 7.14
N ALA A 16 -2.58 12.75 8.28
CA ALA A 16 -3.02 12.22 9.55
C ALA A 16 -4.56 12.12 9.58
N TRP A 17 -5.08 11.12 10.29
CA TRP A 17 -6.51 10.93 10.53
C TRP A 17 -7.22 12.21 10.98
N LYS A 18 -6.61 12.96 11.91
CA LYS A 18 -7.14 14.24 12.43
C LYS A 18 -7.41 15.27 11.32
N ASP A 19 -6.64 15.23 10.24
CA ASP A 19 -6.72 16.18 9.13
C ASP A 19 -7.88 15.84 8.17
N ILE A 20 -8.49 14.66 8.29
CA ILE A 20 -9.58 14.20 7.41
C ILE A 20 -10.87 13.96 8.22
N ASN A 21 -10.76 13.53 9.48
CA ASN A 21 -11.90 13.24 10.35
C ASN A 21 -12.72 14.49 10.75
N SER A 22 -12.20 15.70 10.53
CA SER A 22 -12.92 16.97 10.71
C SER A 22 -13.89 17.32 9.57
N GLY A 23 -14.13 16.41 8.62
CA GLY A 23 -14.87 16.67 7.37
C GLY A 23 -14.01 17.36 6.29
N SER A 24 -12.70 17.39 6.52
CA SER A 24 -11.70 17.97 5.62
C SER A 24 -11.36 17.00 4.48
N SER A 25 -10.94 17.56 3.34
CA SER A 25 -10.56 16.79 2.16
C SER A 25 -9.05 16.86 1.90
N VAL A 26 -8.50 15.74 1.48
CA VAL A 26 -7.13 15.61 1.01
C VAL A 26 -7.10 15.76 -0.50
N THR A 27 -6.32 16.70 -1.03
CA THR A 27 -6.10 16.82 -2.49
C THR A 27 -4.77 16.21 -2.88
N ARG A 28 -4.77 15.36 -3.92
CA ARG A 28 -3.57 14.72 -4.46
C ARG A 28 -3.57 14.69 -5.97
N TYR A 29 -2.41 14.94 -6.56
CA TYR A 29 -2.17 14.74 -7.97
C TYR A 29 -1.97 13.25 -8.26
N ILE A 30 -2.85 12.66 -9.07
CA ILE A 30 -2.82 11.22 -9.36
C ILE A 30 -1.99 10.92 -10.62
N GLY A 31 -1.93 11.82 -11.60
CA GLY A 31 -1.14 11.61 -12.82
C GLY A 31 -1.53 12.54 -13.96
N LYS A 32 -0.71 12.56 -15.03
CA LYS A 32 -0.79 13.54 -16.15
C LYS A 32 -2.18 13.74 -16.76
N ASN A 33 -2.96 12.66 -16.88
CA ASN A 33 -4.25 12.71 -17.58
C ASN A 33 -5.45 12.88 -16.64
N ILE A 34 -5.27 12.64 -15.35
CA ILE A 34 -6.35 12.77 -14.36
C ILE A 34 -6.25 14.08 -13.58
N GLY A 35 -5.02 14.53 -13.30
CA GLY A 35 -4.76 15.73 -12.51
C GLY A 35 -4.96 15.51 -11.01
N GLU A 36 -5.45 16.54 -10.35
CA GLU A 36 -5.75 16.52 -8.92
C GLU A 36 -7.11 15.90 -8.64
N VAL A 37 -7.16 15.14 -7.54
CA VAL A 37 -8.34 14.45 -7.03
C VAL A 37 -8.42 14.69 -5.53
N GLN A 38 -9.64 14.85 -5.03
CA GLN A 38 -9.95 15.06 -3.62
C GLN A 38 -10.41 13.75 -2.98
N PHE A 39 -9.94 13.48 -1.76
CA PHE A 39 -10.32 12.34 -0.95
C PHE A 39 -10.94 12.87 0.34
N THR A 40 -12.15 12.42 0.66
CA THR A 40 -12.84 12.79 1.91
C THR A 40 -13.48 11.56 2.53
N LEU A 41 -13.52 11.50 3.85
CA LEU A 41 -14.28 10.47 4.54
C LEU A 41 -15.77 10.75 4.31
N SER A 42 -16.57 9.74 4.03
CA SER A 42 -18.01 9.87 4.25
C SER A 42 -18.19 10.06 5.75
N THR A 43 -18.83 11.18 6.15
CA THR A 43 -19.26 11.58 7.52
C THR A 43 -19.03 10.56 8.64
N PRO A 44 -18.54 10.99 9.82
CA PRO A 44 -18.22 10.06 10.91
C PRO A 44 -19.46 9.21 11.26
N LEU A 45 -19.35 7.90 11.09
CA LEU A 45 -20.36 6.95 11.53
C LEU A 45 -20.06 6.62 12.99
N ASN A 46 -20.97 7.05 13.87
CA ASN A 46 -21.02 6.77 15.31
C ASN A 46 -19.78 7.17 16.12
N GLU A 47 -19.94 8.15 17.02
CA GLU A 47 -19.00 8.42 18.13
C GLU A 47 -18.75 7.18 19.00
N GLN A 48 -19.59 6.14 18.86
CA GLN A 48 -19.49 4.86 19.57
C GLN A 48 -18.68 3.78 18.82
N GLU A 49 -18.41 3.93 17.51
CA GLU A 49 -17.80 2.86 16.69
C GLU A 49 -16.51 3.24 15.95
N ASN A 50 -16.15 4.53 15.84
CA ASN A 50 -14.90 4.97 15.19
C ASN A 50 -14.66 4.32 13.80
N SER A 51 -15.71 4.01 13.04
CA SER A 51 -15.58 3.39 11.72
C SER A 51 -15.90 4.39 10.62
N VAL A 52 -15.00 4.50 9.66
CA VAL A 52 -15.32 5.08 8.35
C VAL A 52 -15.52 3.94 7.39
N ASP A 53 -16.73 3.80 6.88
CA ASP A 53 -17.02 2.68 5.98
C ASP A 53 -16.51 2.97 4.56
N ARG A 54 -16.35 4.26 4.20
CA ARG A 54 -16.00 4.67 2.83
C ARG A 54 -15.17 5.96 2.77
N ILE A 55 -14.19 5.97 1.85
CA ILE A 55 -13.51 7.17 1.38
C ILE A 55 -14.11 7.56 0.03
N LYS A 56 -14.64 8.78 -0.06
CA LYS A 56 -15.12 9.36 -1.31
C LYS A 56 -13.95 9.94 -2.10
N VAL A 57 -14.01 9.75 -3.41
CA VAL A 57 -13.08 10.28 -4.39
C VAL A 57 -13.83 11.32 -5.22
N LEU A 58 -13.36 12.56 -5.20
CA LEU A 58 -14.00 13.70 -5.82
C LEU A 58 -13.11 14.29 -6.91
N LYS A 59 -13.69 14.62 -8.05
CA LYS A 59 -13.05 15.38 -9.13
C LYS A 59 -13.85 16.64 -9.38
N ASN A 60 -13.18 17.80 -9.30
CA ASN A 60 -13.82 19.12 -9.42
C ASN A 60 -15.03 19.27 -8.46
N GLY A 61 -14.89 18.81 -7.22
CA GLY A 61 -15.94 18.86 -6.19
C GLY A 61 -17.11 17.89 -6.37
N LYS A 62 -17.08 17.03 -7.39
CA LYS A 62 -18.11 15.99 -7.61
C LYS A 62 -17.57 14.62 -7.26
N GLU A 63 -18.34 13.86 -6.49
CA GLU A 63 -18.04 12.45 -6.23
C GLU A 63 -18.02 11.67 -7.55
N VAL A 64 -16.91 10.98 -7.82
CA VAL A 64 -16.71 10.15 -9.01
C VAL A 64 -16.55 8.67 -8.66
N GLN A 65 -16.19 8.37 -7.42
CA GLN A 65 -15.99 7.03 -6.90
C GLN A 65 -16.04 7.05 -5.37
N TRP A 66 -16.23 5.89 -4.75
CA TRP A 66 -15.92 5.66 -3.35
C TRP A 66 -15.08 4.36 -3.20
N MET A 67 -14.33 4.29 -2.11
CA MET A 67 -13.50 3.15 -1.72
C MET A 67 -13.99 2.64 -0.36
N GLU A 68 -14.39 1.39 -0.28
CA GLU A 68 -14.80 0.75 0.98
C GLU A 68 -13.59 0.49 1.87
N VAL A 69 -13.73 0.76 3.17
CA VAL A 69 -12.66 0.56 4.16
C VAL A 69 -13.19 -0.29 5.30
N GLN A 70 -12.42 -1.29 5.68
CA GLN A 70 -12.67 -2.10 6.86
C GLN A 70 -11.42 -2.02 7.75
N TYR A 71 -11.58 -1.50 8.95
CA TYR A 71 -10.48 -1.34 9.89
C TYR A 71 -10.32 -2.60 10.74
N ASP A 72 -9.11 -3.15 10.75
CA ASP A 72 -8.66 -4.12 11.75
C ASP A 72 -8.47 -3.42 13.10
N THR A 73 -7.97 -2.18 13.07
CA THR A 73 -7.80 -1.33 14.23
C THR A 73 -8.13 0.11 13.82
N PRO A 74 -9.09 0.78 14.49
CA PRO A 74 -9.44 2.15 14.15
C PRO A 74 -8.20 3.06 14.16
N PRO A 75 -8.05 3.95 13.17
CA PRO A 75 -6.90 4.84 13.09
C PRO A 75 -6.89 5.82 14.27
N SER A 76 -5.70 6.10 14.80
CA SER A 76 -5.53 7.17 15.79
C SER A 76 -5.28 8.51 15.11
N ASP A 77 -5.48 9.62 15.82
CA ASP A 77 -5.20 10.98 15.35
C ASP A 77 -3.75 11.20 14.86
N GLN A 78 -2.83 10.34 15.28
CA GLN A 78 -1.41 10.39 14.92
C GLN A 78 -1.05 9.51 13.72
N CYS A 79 -1.96 8.65 13.28
CA CYS A 79 -1.74 7.75 12.16
C CYS A 79 -2.02 8.45 10.83
N GLU A 80 -1.14 8.22 9.86
CA GLU A 80 -1.38 8.63 8.48
C GLU A 80 -2.37 7.65 7.84
N LEU A 81 -3.60 8.14 7.55
CA LEU A 81 -4.66 7.28 7.02
C LEU A 81 -4.44 6.95 5.55
N LEU A 82 -4.06 7.97 4.76
CA LEU A 82 -3.91 7.85 3.31
C LEU A 82 -2.45 8.05 2.93
N HIS A 83 -1.87 7.03 2.30
CA HIS A 83 -0.60 7.13 1.60
C HIS A 83 -0.82 7.04 0.10
N PHE A 84 0.04 7.73 -0.64
CA PHE A 84 -0.02 7.80 -2.09
C PHE A 84 1.33 7.36 -2.63
N GLU A 85 1.33 6.31 -3.43
CA GLU A 85 2.56 5.78 -4.01
C GLU A 85 2.25 5.04 -5.32
N ASP A 86 3.14 5.13 -6.30
CA ASP A 86 3.02 4.42 -7.58
C ASP A 86 3.56 2.98 -7.40
N LEU A 87 2.69 2.05 -6.97
CA LEU A 87 3.06 0.66 -6.63
C LEU A 87 3.26 -0.20 -7.87
N ASN A 88 2.58 0.13 -8.98
CA ASN A 88 2.67 -0.60 -10.23
C ASN A 88 3.65 0.04 -11.25
N PHE A 89 4.35 1.11 -10.85
CA PHE A 89 5.36 1.84 -11.62
C PHE A 89 4.88 2.29 -13.00
N ASP A 90 3.61 2.70 -13.10
CA ASP A 90 2.97 3.12 -14.34
C ASP A 90 2.83 4.65 -14.49
N GLY A 91 3.32 5.40 -13.49
CA GLY A 91 3.34 6.85 -13.47
C GLY A 91 2.09 7.49 -12.87
N TYR A 92 1.15 6.69 -12.35
CA TYR A 92 -0.01 7.16 -11.61
C TYR A 92 0.12 6.79 -10.14
N GLN A 93 -0.34 7.67 -9.24
CA GLN A 93 -0.35 7.38 -7.81
C GLN A 93 -1.48 6.39 -7.49
N ASP A 94 -1.14 5.33 -6.77
CA ASP A 94 -2.08 4.44 -6.12
C ASP A 94 -2.38 4.95 -4.70
N VAL A 95 -3.42 4.41 -4.06
CA VAL A 95 -3.81 4.79 -2.69
C VAL A 95 -3.64 3.60 -1.78
N LEU A 96 -2.96 3.80 -0.66
CA LEU A 96 -2.93 2.87 0.45
C LEU A 96 -3.71 3.49 1.61
N VAL A 97 -4.73 2.76 2.07
CA VAL A 97 -5.56 3.15 3.20
C VAL A 97 -5.09 2.35 4.40
N LEU A 98 -4.62 3.00 5.46
CA LEU A 98 -4.25 2.33 6.71
C LEU A 98 -5.50 1.69 7.32
N THR A 99 -5.52 0.35 7.44
CA THR A 99 -6.61 -0.41 8.05
C THR A 99 -6.29 -0.90 9.45
N GLY A 100 -5.02 -0.94 9.82
CA GLY A 100 -4.58 -1.37 11.16
C GLY A 100 -3.18 -0.88 11.47
N TRP A 101 -2.89 -0.69 12.74
CA TRP A 101 -1.60 -0.20 13.24
C TRP A 101 -1.30 -0.83 14.60
N GLY A 102 -0.02 -1.02 14.91
CA GLY A 102 0.40 -1.60 16.18
C GLY A 102 1.85 -2.09 16.18
N PRO A 103 2.28 -2.79 17.24
CA PRO A 103 3.64 -3.31 17.36
C PRO A 103 4.05 -4.28 16.25
N GLU A 104 3.08 -4.95 15.63
CA GLU A 104 3.29 -5.89 14.52
C GLU A 104 3.43 -5.18 13.16
N GLY A 105 3.24 -3.86 13.14
CA GLY A 105 3.35 -3.00 11.96
C GLY A 105 1.99 -2.50 11.47
N ASN A 106 2.01 -1.89 10.29
CA ASN A 106 0.84 -1.30 9.66
C ASN A 106 0.23 -2.25 8.62
N SER A 107 -1.09 -2.28 8.58
CA SER A 107 -1.92 -2.97 7.60
C SER A 107 -2.56 -1.97 6.66
N TYR A 108 -2.69 -2.32 5.37
CA TYR A 108 -3.22 -1.43 4.36
C TYR A 108 -4.25 -2.09 3.46
N ASP A 109 -5.29 -1.35 3.08
CA ASP A 109 -6.04 -1.65 1.87
C ASP A 109 -5.44 -0.89 0.69
N VAL A 110 -5.01 -1.63 -0.33
CA VAL A 110 -4.34 -1.06 -1.50
C VAL A 110 -5.30 -0.91 -2.65
N TRP A 111 -5.35 0.28 -3.23
CA TRP A 111 -6.22 0.69 -4.32
C TRP A 111 -5.37 1.19 -5.49
N ILE A 112 -5.28 0.40 -6.56
CA ILE A 112 -4.47 0.68 -7.74
C ILE A 112 -5.26 1.53 -8.73
N TYR A 113 -4.66 2.61 -9.23
CA TYR A 113 -5.32 3.44 -10.23
C TYR A 113 -5.32 2.75 -11.60
N ASN A 114 -6.51 2.47 -12.13
CA ASN A 114 -6.70 1.95 -13.47
C ASN A 114 -7.05 3.10 -14.43
N LYS A 115 -6.06 3.54 -15.20
CA LYS A 115 -6.22 4.61 -16.20
C LYS A 115 -7.21 4.32 -17.34
N ASN A 116 -7.54 3.05 -17.60
CA ASN A 116 -8.52 2.68 -18.62
C ASN A 116 -9.95 2.85 -18.09
N LEU A 117 -10.15 2.54 -16.81
CA LEU A 117 -11.44 2.70 -16.13
C LEU A 117 -11.62 4.09 -15.50
N ILE A 118 -10.53 4.85 -15.38
CA ILE A 118 -10.47 6.15 -14.70
C ILE A 118 -10.97 6.00 -13.25
N ALA A 119 -10.57 4.91 -12.59
CA ALA A 119 -11.03 4.53 -11.27
C ALA A 119 -9.94 3.78 -10.52
N PHE A 120 -10.04 3.79 -9.19
CA PHE A 120 -9.22 2.98 -8.30
C PHE A 120 -9.82 1.57 -8.13
N GLU A 121 -8.99 0.55 -8.21
CA GLU A 121 -9.39 -0.84 -8.02
C GLU A 121 -8.67 -1.42 -6.80
N LYS A 122 -9.42 -1.97 -5.85
CA LYS A 122 -8.83 -2.67 -4.71
C LYS A 122 -7.98 -3.84 -5.20
N SER A 123 -6.78 -4.00 -4.65
CA SER A 123 -5.82 -5.04 -5.01
C SER A 123 -5.70 -6.06 -3.87
N PRO A 124 -6.42 -7.20 -3.95
CA PRO A 124 -6.28 -8.27 -2.96
C PRO A 124 -4.85 -8.83 -2.86
N LEU A 125 -4.06 -8.68 -3.93
CA LEU A 125 -2.66 -9.11 -3.95
C LEU A 125 -1.77 -8.22 -3.07
N LEU A 126 -2.11 -6.94 -2.94
CA LEU A 126 -1.28 -5.94 -2.26
C LEU A 126 -1.90 -5.43 -0.94
N SER A 127 -3.19 -5.62 -0.67
CA SER A 127 -3.75 -5.38 0.67
C SER A 127 -3.05 -6.16 1.80
N PRO A 128 -2.46 -7.35 1.57
CA PRO A 128 -1.66 -8.02 2.59
C PRO A 128 -0.27 -7.41 2.84
N LEU A 129 0.09 -6.29 2.20
CA LEU A 129 1.40 -5.66 2.43
C LEU A 129 1.54 -5.24 3.90
N ARG A 130 2.72 -5.55 4.45
CA ARG A 130 3.23 -5.17 5.77
C ARG A 130 4.65 -4.61 5.62
N ASN A 131 4.96 -3.51 6.30
CA ASN A 131 6.30 -2.91 6.37
C ASN A 131 7.04 -2.92 5.01
N TYR A 132 6.40 -2.39 3.98
CA TYR A 132 6.86 -2.55 2.60
C TYR A 132 7.87 -1.48 2.19
N THR A 133 8.63 -1.77 1.12
CA THR A 133 9.56 -0.84 0.47
C THR A 133 9.47 -0.99 -1.04
N LEU A 134 9.71 0.12 -1.75
CA LEU A 134 9.78 0.14 -3.22
C LEU A 134 11.22 0.30 -3.70
N ASP A 135 11.62 -0.55 -4.64
CA ASP A 135 12.80 -0.35 -5.47
C ASP A 135 12.35 0.11 -6.86
N LYS A 136 12.39 1.42 -7.09
CA LYS A 136 11.98 2.04 -8.35
C LYS A 136 12.88 1.64 -9.53
N ASN A 137 14.16 1.37 -9.28
CA ASN A 137 15.11 0.98 -10.33
C ASN A 137 14.82 -0.45 -10.80
N ARG A 138 14.48 -1.35 -9.87
CA ARG A 138 14.14 -2.74 -10.15
C ARG A 138 12.65 -2.98 -10.40
N LYS A 139 11.81 -1.97 -10.20
CA LYS A 139 10.34 -2.05 -10.24
C LYS A 139 9.81 -3.19 -9.39
N GLU A 140 10.27 -3.20 -8.14
CA GLU A 140 10.05 -4.27 -7.17
C GLU A 140 9.45 -3.71 -5.88
N ILE A 141 8.49 -4.44 -5.33
CA ILE A 141 7.94 -4.20 -3.99
C ILE A 141 8.46 -5.32 -3.10
N ARG A 142 8.99 -4.96 -1.94
CA ARG A 142 9.34 -5.92 -0.88
C ARG A 142 8.48 -5.65 0.32
N SER A 143 7.85 -6.68 0.87
CA SER A 143 7.06 -6.61 2.10
C SER A 143 7.47 -7.69 3.07
N GLY A 144 7.52 -7.36 4.36
CA GLY A 144 7.94 -8.28 5.42
C GLY A 144 6.94 -8.37 6.56
N SER A 145 6.69 -9.58 7.02
CA SER A 145 6.04 -9.87 8.31
C SER A 145 7.05 -10.50 9.27
N SER A 146 6.86 -10.20 10.55
CA SER A 146 7.53 -10.89 11.66
C SER A 146 6.43 -11.41 12.55
N ASP A 147 6.48 -12.71 12.85
CA ASP A 147 5.45 -13.42 13.59
C ASP A 147 6.10 -14.09 14.81
N ASN A 148 5.28 -14.45 15.82
CA ASN A 148 5.71 -15.21 17.00
C ASN A 148 6.94 -14.59 17.72
N GLY A 149 6.91 -13.28 17.99
CA GLY A 149 8.02 -12.58 18.65
C GLY A 149 9.31 -12.53 17.83
N ALA A 150 9.19 -12.49 16.50
CA ALA A 150 10.29 -12.55 15.53
C ALA A 150 11.00 -13.91 15.42
N ALA A 151 10.46 -14.97 16.02
CA ALA A 151 10.94 -16.34 15.80
C ALA A 151 10.62 -16.84 14.38
N GLU A 152 9.54 -16.32 13.79
CA GLU A 152 9.09 -16.59 12.44
C GLU A 152 8.99 -15.29 11.66
N GLY A 153 9.13 -15.37 10.34
CA GLY A 153 8.90 -14.23 9.49
C GLY A 153 8.86 -14.59 8.02
N SER A 154 8.18 -13.76 7.25
CA SER A 154 8.09 -13.92 5.80
C SER A 154 8.48 -12.63 5.11
N THR A 155 9.06 -12.74 3.92
CA THR A 155 9.29 -11.61 3.03
C THR A 155 8.78 -11.96 1.64
N SER A 156 7.81 -11.19 1.18
CA SER A 156 7.20 -11.30 -0.14
C SER A 156 7.81 -10.27 -1.09
N PHE A 157 8.12 -10.71 -2.30
CA PHE A 157 8.70 -9.90 -3.36
C PHE A 157 7.78 -9.89 -4.56
N PHE A 158 7.34 -8.70 -4.95
CA PHE A 158 6.47 -8.47 -6.09
C PHE A 158 7.23 -7.71 -7.16
N LYS A 159 6.91 -7.98 -8.42
CA LYS A 159 7.48 -7.26 -9.57
C LYS A 159 6.40 -6.92 -10.55
N VAL A 160 6.63 -5.89 -11.35
CA VAL A 160 5.72 -5.54 -12.44
C VAL A 160 6.12 -6.25 -13.73
N VAL A 161 5.21 -7.09 -14.23
CA VAL A 161 5.35 -7.80 -15.52
C VAL A 161 4.22 -7.36 -16.41
N LYS A 162 4.56 -6.73 -17.56
CA LYS A 162 3.56 -6.24 -18.54
C LYS A 162 2.47 -5.35 -17.90
N GLY A 163 2.87 -4.47 -16.98
CA GLY A 163 1.96 -3.55 -16.29
C GLY A 163 1.08 -4.18 -15.21
N LYS A 164 1.32 -5.44 -14.83
CA LYS A 164 0.64 -6.10 -13.72
C LYS A 164 1.64 -6.44 -12.62
N VAL A 165 1.25 -6.18 -11.37
CA VAL A 165 2.03 -6.59 -10.21
C VAL A 165 1.86 -8.10 -10.00
N GLU A 166 2.96 -8.81 -9.81
CA GLU A 166 2.97 -10.25 -9.56
C GLU A 166 3.90 -10.58 -8.39
N LEU A 167 3.38 -11.35 -7.43
CA LEU A 167 4.22 -12.03 -6.44
C LEU A 167 5.10 -13.06 -7.16
N TYR A 168 6.41 -12.97 -6.99
CA TYR A 168 7.36 -13.81 -7.72
C TYR A 168 8.41 -14.49 -6.85
N LYS A 169 8.59 -14.04 -5.61
CA LYS A 169 9.49 -14.66 -4.65
C LYS A 169 8.94 -14.50 -3.24
N GLU A 170 9.10 -15.53 -2.44
CA GLU A 170 8.82 -15.55 -1.00
C GLU A 170 10.03 -16.10 -0.27
N VAL A 171 10.38 -15.51 0.86
CA VAL A 171 11.43 -16.00 1.75
C VAL A 171 10.82 -16.12 3.13
N SER A 172 10.69 -17.34 3.66
CA SER A 172 10.31 -17.56 5.05
C SER A 172 11.52 -17.93 5.90
N ARG A 173 11.46 -17.54 7.17
CA ARG A 173 12.44 -17.87 8.20
C ARG A 173 11.71 -18.46 9.39
N GLU A 174 12.26 -19.55 9.91
CA GLU A 174 11.75 -20.23 11.10
C GLU A 174 12.93 -20.50 12.04
N THR A 175 12.79 -20.11 13.30
CA THR A 175 13.79 -20.40 14.34
C THR A 175 13.37 -21.65 15.09
N GLY A 176 14.15 -22.72 14.94
CA GLY A 176 13.94 -23.98 15.64
C GLY A 176 14.15 -23.84 17.15
N LYS A 177 13.63 -24.81 17.92
CA LYS A 177 13.85 -24.89 19.38
C LYS A 177 15.32 -25.02 19.77
N ASP A 178 16.18 -25.46 18.85
CA ASP A 178 17.63 -25.54 19.01
C ASP A 178 18.35 -24.21 18.67
N GLY A 179 17.60 -23.13 18.40
CA GLY A 179 18.11 -21.81 18.04
C GLY A 179 18.58 -21.69 16.60
N LYS A 180 18.48 -22.75 15.78
CA LYS A 180 18.89 -22.69 14.38
C LYS A 180 17.81 -22.03 13.53
N VAL A 181 18.24 -21.15 12.63
CA VAL A 181 17.35 -20.51 11.65
C VAL A 181 17.34 -21.35 10.38
N LYS A 182 16.15 -21.74 9.94
CA LYS A 182 15.92 -22.34 8.63
C LYS A 182 15.36 -21.28 7.70
N THR A 183 15.98 -21.08 6.55
CA THR A 183 15.43 -20.18 5.51
C THR A 183 14.87 -21.00 4.36
N THR A 184 13.61 -20.74 3.99
CA THR A 184 13.01 -21.34 2.79
C THR A 184 12.76 -20.25 1.77
N THR A 185 13.39 -20.36 0.60
CA THR A 185 13.12 -19.45 -0.53
C THR A 185 12.25 -20.15 -1.56
N LYS A 186 11.11 -19.56 -1.91
CA LYS A 186 10.27 -19.99 -3.04
C LYS A 186 10.32 -18.95 -4.14
N VAL A 187 10.44 -19.39 -5.39
CA VAL A 187 10.43 -18.52 -6.58
C VAL A 187 9.39 -19.02 -7.57
N LYS A 188 8.60 -18.09 -8.12
CA LYS A 188 7.59 -18.37 -9.13
C LYS A 188 8.25 -18.54 -10.51
N SER A 189 8.00 -19.69 -11.13
CA SER A 189 8.42 -20.00 -12.49
C SER A 189 7.22 -20.20 -13.40
N LYS A 190 7.46 -20.37 -14.72
CA LYS A 190 6.39 -20.74 -15.68
C LYS A 190 5.69 -22.06 -15.31
N LYS A 191 6.36 -22.96 -14.57
CA LYS A 191 5.82 -24.25 -14.12
C LYS A 191 5.20 -24.17 -12.70
N GLY A 192 5.00 -22.97 -12.17
CA GLY A 192 4.56 -22.74 -10.80
C GLY A 192 5.71 -22.45 -9.84
N TRP A 193 5.40 -22.48 -8.54
CA TRP A 193 6.33 -22.21 -7.45
C TRP A 193 7.36 -23.33 -7.26
N LYS A 194 8.60 -22.96 -6.98
CA LYS A 194 9.68 -23.90 -6.67
C LYS A 194 10.44 -23.42 -5.44
N THR A 195 10.75 -24.35 -4.54
CA THR A 195 11.69 -24.11 -3.45
C THR A 195 13.12 -24.13 -4.01
N VAL A 196 13.89 -23.10 -3.69
CA VAL A 196 15.30 -23.01 -4.02
C VAL A 196 16.07 -23.62 -2.84
N PRO A 197 16.99 -24.58 -3.08
CA PRO A 197 17.86 -25.10 -2.03
C PRO A 197 18.63 -23.96 -1.37
N GLU A 198 18.85 -24.03 -0.05
CA GLU A 198 19.83 -23.16 0.61
C GLU A 198 21.17 -23.34 -0.11
N SER A 199 21.79 -22.23 -0.51
CA SER A 199 23.16 -22.27 -1.04
C SER A 199 24.06 -22.78 0.08
N ALA A 200 24.70 -23.93 -0.14
CA ALA A 200 25.73 -24.48 0.74
C ALA A 200 26.94 -23.55 0.85
#